data_AF-F8PH36-F1
#
_entry.id   AF-F8PH36-F1
#
_cell.length_a   1.000
_cell.length_b   1.000
_cell.length_c   1.000
_cell.angle_alpha   90.00
_cell.angle_beta   90.00
_cell.angle_gamma   90.00
#
_symmetry.space_group_name_H-M   'P 1'
#
loop_
_entity.id
_entity.type
_entity.pdbx_description
1 polymer ?
#
loop_
_entity_poly.entity_id
_entity_poly.type
_entity_poly.pdbx_seq_one_letter_code
_entity_poly.pdbx_strand_id
1 'polypeptide(L)'
;MATPIDHLVTYTKGLGLGGLGGCEHAFSKSNTLAASTRYASIFHRQQGITTYLEHNNTSEVYQNLSTCPFYNYKQTLDILTTGPTNVIDEGIFEGWLKEEKEYMQSLHKEPEEKILQMECWQNLIQLQASEDDLITESKVWMPIGF
;
A
#
# COMPACT_ATOMS: atom_id res chain seq x y z
N MET A 1 -11.12 6.24 3.47
CA MET A 1 -11.88 5.52 2.42
C MET A 1 -11.15 4.21 2.19
N ALA A 2 -11.75 3.08 2.56
CA ALA A 2 -11.17 1.77 2.26
C ALA A 2 -11.24 1.55 0.75
N THR A 3 -10.11 1.24 0.11
CA THR A 3 -10.10 0.82 -1.29
C THR A 3 -10.76 -0.56 -1.38
N PRO A 4 -11.76 -0.76 -2.25
CA PRO A 4 -12.35 -2.08 -2.43
C PRO A 4 -11.28 -3.09 -2.84
N ILE A 5 -11.14 -4.17 -2.08
CA ILE A 5 -10.15 -5.23 -2.27
C ILE A 5 -10.21 -5.81 -3.70
N ASP A 6 -11.40 -5.80 -4.31
CA ASP A 6 -11.65 -6.24 -5.68
C ASP A 6 -10.86 -5.49 -6.76
N HIS A 7 -10.36 -4.28 -6.46
CA HIS A 7 -9.61 -3.46 -7.40
C HIS A 7 -8.09 -3.51 -7.20
N LEU A 8 -7.61 -4.33 -6.27
CA LEU A 8 -6.16 -4.54 -6.12
C LEU A 8 -5.61 -5.28 -7.34
N VAL A 9 -4.44 -4.82 -7.80
CA VAL A 9 -3.74 -5.35 -8.97
C VAL A 9 -3.50 -6.86 -8.84
N THR A 10 -3.23 -7.34 -7.63
CA THR A 10 -2.98 -8.76 -7.32
C THR A 10 -4.16 -9.68 -7.65
N TYR A 11 -5.41 -9.20 -7.50
CA TYR A 11 -6.62 -10.00 -7.72
C TYR A 11 -7.22 -9.80 -9.12
N THR A 12 -6.61 -8.94 -9.94
CA THR A 12 -7.11 -8.62 -11.27
C THR A 12 -6.32 -9.42 -12.32
N LYS A 13 -6.96 -10.43 -12.92
CA LYS A 13 -6.33 -11.33 -13.89
C LYS A 13 -5.86 -10.55 -15.13
N GLY A 14 -4.63 -10.83 -15.57
CA GLY A 14 -4.07 -10.28 -16.82
C GLY A 14 -3.15 -9.05 -16.68
N LEU A 15 -2.92 -8.56 -15.46
CA LEU A 15 -2.01 -7.42 -15.22
C LEU A 15 -0.51 -7.79 -15.29
N GLY A 16 -0.19 -9.07 -15.16
CA GLY A 16 1.18 -9.58 -15.28
C GLY A 16 2.12 -9.03 -14.21
N LEU A 17 3.42 -9.29 -14.38
CA LEU A 17 4.48 -8.95 -13.44
C LEU A 17 4.77 -7.43 -13.36
N GLY A 18 4.44 -6.69 -14.42
CA GLY A 18 4.78 -5.27 -14.54
C GLY A 18 3.92 -4.34 -13.68
N GLY A 19 2.77 -4.81 -13.19
CA GLY A 19 1.82 -4.00 -12.42
C GLY A 19 1.34 -2.74 -13.15
N LEU A 20 0.58 -1.90 -12.44
CA LEU A 20 0.12 -0.59 -12.92
C LEU A 20 1.06 0.56 -12.54
N GLY A 21 2.29 0.29 -12.07
CA GLY A 21 3.18 1.33 -11.53
C GLY A 21 3.46 2.47 -12.52
N GLY A 22 3.56 2.16 -13.82
CA GLY A 22 3.67 3.18 -14.87
C GLY A 22 2.41 4.04 -15.01
N CYS A 23 1.23 3.43 -14.89
CA CYS A 23 -0.05 4.14 -14.88
C CYS A 23 -0.20 5.00 -13.63
N GLU A 24 0.14 4.48 -12.44
CA GLU A 24 0.09 5.23 -11.18
C GLU A 24 0.98 6.47 -11.22
N HIS A 25 2.22 6.32 -11.71
CA HIS A 25 3.14 7.45 -11.87
C HIS A 25 2.60 8.51 -12.85
N ALA A 26 2.04 8.07 -13.99
CA ALA A 26 1.43 8.96 -14.97
C ALA A 26 0.22 9.72 -14.40
N PHE A 27 -0.67 9.02 -13.69
CA PHE A 27 -1.84 9.64 -13.05
C PHE A 27 -1.43 10.57 -11.91
N SER A 28 -0.46 10.18 -11.08
CA SER A 28 0.06 11.01 -9.99
C SER A 28 0.62 12.33 -10.52
N LYS A 29 1.44 12.28 -11.58
CA LYS A 29 1.96 13.49 -12.23
C LYS A 29 0.86 14.36 -12.83
N SER A 30 -0.19 13.76 -13.40
CA SER A 30 -1.30 14.51 -13.97
C SER A 30 -2.04 15.38 -12.95
N ASN A 31 -1.96 15.06 -11.66
CA ASN A 31 -2.54 15.88 -10.59
C ASN A 31 -1.95 17.29 -10.52
N THR A 32 -0.73 17.51 -11.01
CA THR A 32 -0.12 18.86 -11.11
C THR A 32 -0.96 19.80 -11.98
N LEU A 33 -1.67 19.26 -12.97
CA LEU A 33 -2.53 20.02 -13.88
C LEU A 33 -3.86 20.44 -13.22
N ALA A 34 -4.21 19.85 -12.07
CA ALA A 34 -5.48 20.12 -11.40
C ALA A 34 -5.60 21.60 -11.01
N ALA A 35 -4.52 22.21 -10.52
CA ALA A 35 -4.54 23.61 -10.08
C ALA A 35 -4.79 24.59 -11.24
N SER A 36 -4.14 24.39 -12.40
CA SER A 36 -4.25 25.27 -13.56
C SER A 36 -5.56 25.09 -14.34
N THR A 37 -6.15 23.88 -14.30
CA THR A 37 -7.38 23.58 -15.05
C THR A 37 -8.67 23.77 -14.25
N ARG A 38 -8.60 23.91 -12.92
CA ARG A 38 -9.78 24.02 -12.04
C ARG A 38 -10.69 25.22 -12.36
N TYR A 39 -10.08 26.34 -12.73
CA TYR A 39 -10.78 27.59 -13.03
C TYR A 39 -10.74 27.96 -14.52
N ALA A 40 -10.21 27.08 -15.36
CA ALA A 40 -10.16 27.29 -16.80
C ALA A 40 -11.53 27.05 -17.44
N SER A 41 -11.85 27.79 -18.50
CA SER A 41 -13.01 27.48 -19.35
C SER A 41 -12.89 26.05 -19.91
N ILE A 42 -14.00 25.44 -20.32
CA ILE A 42 -14.03 24.09 -20.91
C ILE A 42 -12.98 23.92 -22.03
N PHE A 43 -12.88 24.89 -22.94
CA PHE A 43 -11.91 24.86 -24.04
C PHE A 43 -10.46 24.81 -23.54
N HIS A 44 -10.05 25.78 -22.72
CA HIS A 44 -8.70 25.85 -22.16
C HIS A 44 -8.36 24.65 -21.25
N ARG A 45 -9.35 24.09 -20.56
CA ARG A 45 -9.18 22.86 -19.78
C ARG A 45 -8.85 21.67 -20.69
N GLN A 46 -9.62 21.48 -21.76
CA GLN A 46 -9.36 20.41 -22.73
C GLN A 46 -8.00 20.61 -23.41
N GLN A 47 -7.69 21.83 -23.85
CA GLN A 47 -6.40 22.16 -24.45
C GLN A 47 -5.24 21.85 -23.48
N GLY A 48 -5.32 22.29 -22.23
CA GLY A 48 -4.29 22.05 -21.23
C GLY A 48 -4.06 20.57 -20.95
N ILE A 49 -5.13 19.76 -20.87
CA ILE A 49 -5.03 18.31 -20.69
C ILE A 49 -4.38 17.66 -21.91
N THR A 50 -4.82 18.00 -23.12
CA THR A 50 -4.26 17.44 -24.36
C THR A 50 -2.78 17.76 -24.51
N THR A 51 -2.39 19.03 -24.36
CA THR A 51 -0.99 19.44 -24.48
C THR A 51 -0.11 18.79 -23.40
N TYR A 52 -0.62 18.63 -22.18
CA TYR A 52 0.10 17.93 -21.12
C TYR A 52 0.37 16.45 -21.46
N LEU A 53 -0.64 15.75 -21.99
CA LEU A 53 -0.50 14.35 -22.39
C LEU A 53 0.42 14.19 -23.60
N GLU A 54 0.33 15.07 -24.59
CA GLU A 54 1.25 15.10 -25.74
C GLU A 54 2.69 15.30 -25.29
N HIS A 55 2.93 16.26 -24.39
CA HIS A 55 4.26 16.51 -23.85
C HIS A 55 4.79 15.29 -23.10
N ASN A 56 4.03 14.73 -22.16
CA ASN A 56 4.44 13.52 -21.43
C ASN A 56 4.72 12.33 -22.36
N ASN A 57 3.94 12.18 -23.42
CA ASN A 57 4.16 11.13 -24.40
C ASN A 57 5.53 11.28 -25.07
N THR A 58 5.88 12.51 -25.49
CA THR A 58 7.16 12.79 -26.13
C THR A 58 8.36 12.71 -25.18
N SER A 59 8.23 13.18 -23.94
CA SER A 59 9.35 13.33 -23.01
C SER A 59 9.62 12.09 -22.15
N GLU A 60 8.57 11.39 -21.71
CA GLU A 60 8.69 10.31 -20.71
C GLU A 60 8.26 8.95 -21.25
N VAL A 61 7.13 8.88 -21.97
CA VAL A 61 6.62 7.58 -22.46
C VAL A 61 7.60 6.94 -23.44
N TYR A 62 8.21 7.72 -24.34
CA TYR A 62 9.23 7.21 -25.26
C TYR A 62 10.47 6.60 -24.56
N GLN A 63 10.92 7.18 -23.44
CA GLN A 63 12.05 6.63 -22.68
C GLN A 63 11.64 5.40 -21.85
N ASN A 64 10.41 5.39 -21.35
CA ASN A 64 9.90 4.30 -20.51
C ASN A 64 9.48 3.06 -21.32
N LEU A 65 9.17 3.21 -22.62
CA LEU A 65 8.80 2.12 -23.53
C LEU A 65 9.85 1.00 -23.63
N SER A 66 11.14 1.35 -23.61
CA SER A 66 12.23 0.35 -23.63
C SER A 66 12.55 -0.20 -22.24
N THR A 67 12.32 0.62 -21.22
CA THR A 67 12.76 0.38 -19.85
C THR A 67 11.84 -0.60 -19.11
N CYS A 68 10.52 -0.48 -19.28
CA CYS A 68 9.54 -1.35 -18.62
C CYS A 68 9.65 -2.83 -19.06
N PRO A 69 9.66 -3.17 -20.37
CA PRO A 69 9.85 -4.56 -20.80
C PRO A 69 11.20 -5.14 -20.36
N PHE A 70 12.25 -4.31 -20.34
CA PHE A 70 13.59 -4.73 -19.91
C PHE A 70 13.65 -5.10 -18.42
N TYR A 71 13.08 -4.26 -17.55
CA TYR A 71 13.03 -4.56 -16.11
C TYR A 71 12.12 -5.76 -15.81
N ASN A 72 10.96 -5.86 -16.47
CA ASN A 72 10.08 -7.02 -16.33
C ASN A 72 10.78 -8.31 -16.76
N TYR A 73 11.55 -8.27 -17.85
CA TYR A 73 12.33 -9.42 -18.30
C TYR A 73 13.39 -9.83 -17.26
N LYS A 74 14.18 -8.88 -16.74
CA LYS A 74 15.16 -9.16 -15.68
C LYS A 74 14.51 -9.75 -14.42
N GLN A 75 13.38 -9.18 -13.99
CA GLN A 75 12.67 -9.67 -12.82
C GLN A 75 12.09 -11.07 -13.06
N THR A 76 11.58 -11.34 -14.26
CA THR A 76 11.09 -12.68 -14.63
C THR A 76 12.22 -13.71 -14.58
N LEU A 77 13.40 -13.36 -15.09
CA LEU A 77 14.58 -14.22 -14.99
C LEU A 77 14.99 -14.48 -13.54
N ASP A 78 14.98 -13.44 -12.69
CA ASP A 78 15.31 -13.59 -11.27
C ASP A 78 14.30 -14.48 -10.54
N ILE A 79 13.01 -14.34 -10.84
CA ILE A 79 11.96 -15.23 -10.29
C ILE A 79 12.14 -16.66 -10.80
N LEU A 80 12.50 -16.86 -12.08
CA LEU A 80 12.79 -18.18 -12.62
C LEU A 80 14.01 -18.84 -11.95
N THR A 81 15.02 -18.05 -11.56
CA THR A 81 16.22 -18.58 -10.90
C THR A 81 16.06 -18.80 -9.40
N THR A 82 15.32 -17.91 -8.73
CA THR A 82 15.24 -17.85 -7.27
C THR A 82 13.92 -18.42 -6.73
N GLY A 83 12.92 -18.60 -7.60
CA GLY A 83 11.59 -19.04 -7.24
C GLY A 83 11.51 -20.49 -6.77
N PRO A 84 10.46 -20.84 -6.00
CA PRO A 84 10.26 -22.20 -5.52
C PRO A 84 9.95 -23.14 -6.69
N THR A 85 10.84 -24.12 -6.90
CA THR A 85 10.71 -25.19 -7.91
C THR A 85 9.63 -26.23 -7.60
N ASN A 86 8.99 -26.11 -6.43
CA ASN A 86 8.18 -27.17 -5.84
C ASN A 86 6.68 -27.00 -6.10
N VAL A 87 6.29 -26.04 -6.93
CA VAL A 87 4.90 -25.83 -7.30
C VAL A 87 4.59 -26.66 -8.55
N ILE A 88 3.75 -27.67 -8.36
CA ILE A 88 3.44 -28.70 -9.36
C ILE A 88 2.28 -28.26 -10.27
N ASP A 89 1.40 -27.39 -9.78
CA ASP A 89 0.20 -26.91 -10.47
C ASP A 89 -0.01 -25.42 -10.23
N GLU A 90 -0.28 -24.68 -11.31
CA GLU A 90 -0.59 -23.25 -11.29
C GLU A 90 -1.93 -22.98 -10.58
N GLY A 91 -2.87 -23.94 -10.60
CA GLY A 91 -4.16 -23.84 -9.92
C GLY A 91 -4.06 -23.65 -8.40
N ILE A 92 -2.93 -24.05 -7.80
CA ILE A 92 -2.64 -23.84 -6.37
C ILE A 92 -2.57 -22.33 -6.06
N PHE A 93 -1.99 -21.53 -6.95
CA PHE A 93 -1.91 -20.08 -6.77
C PHE A 93 -3.29 -19.42 -6.85
N GLU A 94 -4.17 -19.88 -7.75
CA GLU A 94 -5.55 -19.37 -7.82
C GLU A 94 -6.32 -19.70 -6.53
N GLY A 95 -6.09 -20.87 -5.93
CA GLY A 95 -6.61 -21.24 -4.62
C GLY A 95 -6.12 -20.33 -3.50
N TRP A 96 -4.81 -20.13 -3.39
CA TRP A 96 -4.21 -19.23 -2.39
C TRP A 96 -4.68 -17.79 -2.53
N LEU A 97 -4.76 -17.26 -3.75
CA LEU A 97 -5.26 -15.91 -4.01
C LEU A 97 -6.73 -15.77 -3.58
N LYS A 98 -7.53 -16.81 -3.76
CA LYS A 98 -8.94 -16.81 -3.33
C LYS A 98 -9.04 -16.82 -1.80
N GLU A 99 -8.29 -17.70 -1.14
CA GLU A 99 -8.24 -17.77 0.33
C GLU A 99 -7.74 -16.46 0.95
N GLU A 100 -6.67 -15.87 0.39
CA GLU A 100 -6.14 -14.58 0.82
C GLU A 100 -7.17 -13.47 0.65
N LYS A 101 -7.86 -13.43 -0.50
CA LYS A 101 -8.92 -12.45 -0.75
C LYS A 101 -10.06 -12.57 0.25
N GLU A 102 -10.53 -13.78 0.54
CA GLU A 102 -11.58 -14.05 1.51
C GLU A 102 -11.15 -13.64 2.93
N TYR A 103 -9.90 -13.94 3.31
CA TYR A 103 -9.31 -13.49 4.57
C TYR A 103 -9.28 -11.95 4.64
N MET A 104 -8.79 -11.26 3.61
CA MET A 104 -8.72 -9.80 3.59
C MET A 104 -10.12 -9.15 3.66
N GLN A 105 -11.12 -9.75 3.00
CA GLN A 105 -12.50 -9.30 3.10
C GLN A 105 -13.05 -9.47 4.53
N SER A 106 -12.69 -10.55 5.22
CA SER A 106 -13.07 -10.76 6.62
C SER A 106 -12.41 -9.76 7.59
N LEU A 107 -11.25 -9.20 7.24
CA LEU A 107 -10.53 -8.18 8.02
C LEU A 107 -11.02 -6.75 7.82
N HIS A 108 -12.08 -6.51 7.05
CA HIS A 108 -12.63 -5.18 6.86
C HIS A 108 -13.13 -4.55 8.18
N LYS A 109 -13.32 -5.37 9.22
CA LYS A 109 -13.45 -4.96 10.63
C LYS A 109 -12.46 -5.79 11.45
N GLU A 110 -11.60 -5.14 12.23
CA GLU A 110 -10.66 -5.84 13.10
C GLU A 110 -11.46 -6.73 14.08
N PRO A 111 -11.07 -8.00 14.29
CA PRO A 111 -11.80 -8.90 15.16
C PRO A 111 -11.94 -8.29 16.55
N GLU A 112 -13.15 -8.23 17.09
CA GLU A 112 -13.44 -7.58 18.37
C GLU A 112 -12.58 -8.15 19.50
N GLU A 113 -12.22 -9.43 19.42
CA GLU A 113 -11.29 -10.09 20.33
C GLU A 113 -9.86 -9.52 20.28
N LYS A 114 -9.34 -9.17 19.10
CA LYS A 114 -8.01 -8.55 18.96
C LYS A 114 -7.99 -7.12 19.48
N ILE A 115 -9.06 -6.36 19.21
CA ILE A 115 -9.23 -4.99 19.75
C ILE A 115 -9.24 -5.06 21.28
N LEU A 116 -10.05 -5.94 21.86
CA LEU A 116 -10.15 -6.12 23.31
C LEU A 116 -8.81 -6.55 23.93
N GLN A 117 -8.07 -7.44 23.27
CA GLN A 117 -6.73 -7.85 23.71
C GLN A 117 -5.74 -6.68 23.69
N MET A 118 -5.73 -5.87 22.63
CA MET A 118 -4.86 -4.70 22.55
C MET A 118 -5.21 -3.63 23.59
N GLU A 119 -6.50 -3.35 23.80
CA GLU A 119 -6.97 -2.42 24.83
C GLU A 119 -6.60 -2.90 26.24
N CYS A 120 -6.81 -4.20 26.52
CA CYS A 120 -6.39 -4.82 27.78
C CYS A 120 -4.87 -4.68 27.99
N TRP A 121 -4.09 -4.93 26.93
CA TRP A 121 -2.64 -4.82 27.00
C TRP A 121 -2.19 -3.37 27.26
N GLN A 122 -2.80 -2.39 26.60
CA GLN A 122 -2.54 -0.97 26.86
C GLN A 122 -2.89 -0.54 28.28
N ASN A 123 -4.02 -1.03 28.82
CA ASN A 123 -4.41 -0.75 30.20
C ASN A 123 -3.40 -1.34 31.21
N LEU A 124 -2.86 -2.54 30.94
CA LEU A 124 -1.82 -3.14 31.79
C LEU A 124 -0.52 -2.33 31.79
N ILE A 125 -0.09 -1.81 30.63
CA ILE A 125 1.07 -0.91 30.58
C ILE A 125 0.83 0.35 31.42
N GLN A 126 -0.35 0.97 31.26
CA GLN A 126 -0.68 2.20 31.99
C GLN A 126 -0.74 1.96 33.50
N LEU A 127 -1.29 0.83 33.92
CA LEU A 127 -1.30 0.42 35.33
C LEU A 127 0.13 0.28 35.86
N GLN A 128 0.99 -0.45 35.14
CA GLN A 128 2.38 -0.63 35.55
C GLN A 128 3.14 0.70 35.64
N ALA A 129 2.96 1.59 34.66
CA ALA A 129 3.56 2.92 34.70
C ALA A 129 3.09 3.74 35.92
N SER A 130 1.79 3.68 36.25
CA SER A 130 1.26 4.36 37.44
C SER A 130 1.78 3.77 38.75
N GLU A 131 2.00 2.46 38.82
CA GLU A 131 2.61 1.80 39.97
C GLU A 131 4.07 2.21 40.15
N ASP A 132 4.84 2.29 39.07
CA ASP A 132 6.23 2.74 39.08
C ASP A 132 6.35 4.22 39.51
N ASP A 133 5.44 5.07 39.05
CA ASP A 133 5.37 6.47 39.47
C ASP A 133 5.06 6.58 40.97
N LEU A 134 4.08 5.83 41.47
CA LEU A 134 3.73 5.80 42.90
C LEU A 134 4.88 5.26 43.77
N ILE A 135 5.61 4.25 43.30
CA ILE A 135 6.80 3.72 43.99
C ILE A 135 7.91 4.79 44.03
N THR A 136 8.07 5.55 42.95
CA THR A 136 9.06 6.62 42.85
C THR A 136 8.70 7.75 43.81
N GLU A 137 7.44 8.21 43.82
CA GLU A 137 6.96 9.20 44.78
C GLU A 137 7.04 8.69 46.22
N SER A 138 6.61 7.47 46.51
CA SER A 138 6.71 6.88 47.86
C SER A 138 8.15 6.83 48.40
N LYS A 139 9.15 6.65 47.53
CA LYS A 139 10.57 6.72 47.91
C LYS A 139 11.05 8.15 48.18
N VAL A 140 10.43 9.15 47.53
CA VAL A 140 10.68 10.58 47.79
C VAL A 140 10.05 11.01 49.11
N TRP A 141 8.88 10.47 49.46
CA TRP A 141 8.12 10.83 50.66
C TRP A 141 8.46 10.02 51.92
N MET A 142 9.29 8.97 51.85
CA MET A 142 9.88 8.32 53.03
C MET A 142 11.29 8.86 53.30
N PRO A 143 11.47 9.83 54.22
CA PRO A 143 12.80 10.21 54.65
C PRO A 143 13.42 9.05 55.44
N ILE A 144 14.72 8.85 55.19
CA ILE A 144 15.64 8.00 55.96
C ILE A 144 15.34 8.20 57.46
N GLY A 145 15.17 7.08 58.15
CA GLY A 145 14.53 6.97 59.47
C GLY A 145 15.08 7.83 60.60
N PHE A 146 14.25 7.92 61.64
CA PHE A 146 14.66 8.18 63.03
C PHE A 146 15.52 7.05 63.57
#